data_AF-A0A540WWT1-F1
#
_entry.id   AF-A0A540WWT1-F1
#
_cell.length_a   1.000
_cell.length_b   1.000
_cell.length_c   1.000
_cell.angle_alpha   90.00
_cell.angle_beta   90.00
_cell.angle_gamma   90.00
#
_symmetry.space_group_name_H-M   'P 1'
#
loop_
_entity.id
_entity.type
_entity.pdbx_description
1 polymer ?
#
loop_
_entity_poly.entity_id
_entity_poly.type
_entity_poly.pdbx_seq_one_letter_code
_entity_poly.pdbx_strand_id
1 'polypeptide(L)'
;MSAHESEWTLRRLRAGELGSPEATRARAHAASCDTCGAVLRGLESNQARFEAELPFERFELGVQRALERQQRRDALKPSPRRWLAPTVALAASVLMVVLARPLLNQGPGWDRSKGGANIAELRIGGGPGPQREVKPEAPEALEPGERVMLGYKAGTHRYVAAVSVDAIGEVTTLHPESGASAPVESGEDLHWLQGSWEFTGSGAERVVLVLGDEPFTVESVVEATRRAFTAANGEVERMSQLDVPGAQTHWVLFKP
;
A
#
# COMPACT_ATOMS: atom_id res chain seq x y z
N MET A 1 -11.90 39.62 38.70
CA MET A 1 -11.12 38.48 38.18
C MET A 1 -11.77 38.03 36.89
N SER A 2 -11.31 38.57 35.76
CA SER A 2 -11.82 38.18 34.44
C SER A 2 -11.35 36.75 34.15
N ALA A 3 -12.29 35.82 33.99
CA ALA A 3 -11.98 34.46 33.57
C ALA A 3 -11.24 34.53 32.23
N HIS A 4 -10.07 33.88 32.15
CA HIS A 4 -9.28 33.81 30.93
C HIS A 4 -9.92 32.86 29.92
N GLU A 5 -9.76 33.15 28.63
CA GLU A 5 -10.09 32.18 27.59
C GLU A 5 -9.16 30.96 27.67
N SER A 6 -9.70 29.78 27.37
CA SER A 6 -8.89 28.57 27.31
C SER A 6 -7.87 28.67 26.17
N GLU A 7 -6.69 28.08 26.36
CA GLU A 7 -5.68 28.04 25.30
C GLU A 7 -6.20 27.37 24.02
N TRP A 8 -7.03 26.33 24.17
CA TRP A 8 -7.70 25.68 23.05
C TRP A 8 -8.59 26.63 22.25
N THR A 9 -9.38 27.48 22.93
CA THR A 9 -10.21 28.51 22.29
C THR A 9 -9.34 29.49 21.49
N LEU A 10 -8.20 29.92 22.03
CA LEU A 10 -7.28 30.83 21.36
C LEU A 10 -6.60 30.20 20.14
N ARG A 11 -6.29 28.90 20.18
CA ARG A 11 -5.79 28.15 19.01
C ARG A 11 -6.84 28.04 17.92
N ARG A 12 -8.08 27.67 18.26
CA ARG A 12 -9.21 27.63 17.30
C ARG A 12 -9.50 29.01 16.71
N LEU A 13 -9.38 30.07 17.51
CA LEU A 13 -9.49 31.45 17.03
C LEU A 13 -8.43 31.75 15.97
N ARG A 14 -7.17 31.40 16.22
CA ARG A 14 -6.05 31.63 15.30
C ARG A 14 -6.17 30.83 14.00
N ALA A 15 -6.68 29.60 14.09
CA ALA A 15 -6.94 28.71 12.96
C ALA A 15 -8.18 29.12 12.13
N GLY A 16 -9.00 30.06 12.60
CA GLY A 16 -10.22 30.47 11.92
C GLY A 16 -11.40 29.50 12.09
N GLU A 17 -11.33 28.60 13.08
CA GLU A 17 -12.30 27.53 13.32
C GLU A 17 -13.43 27.91 14.29
N LEU A 18 -13.39 29.14 14.83
CA LEU A 18 -14.46 29.66 15.66
C LEU A 18 -15.53 30.35 14.80
N GLY A 19 -16.80 30.10 15.14
CA GLY A 19 -17.91 30.84 14.55
C GLY A 19 -17.82 32.34 14.83
N SER A 20 -18.32 33.16 13.90
CA SER A 20 -18.26 34.64 13.96
C SER A 20 -18.54 35.28 15.35
N PRO A 21 -19.64 34.94 16.07
CA PRO A 21 -19.93 35.57 17.36
C PRO A 21 -18.96 35.17 18.48
N GLU A 22 -18.49 33.92 18.48
CA GLU A 22 -17.51 33.41 19.44
C GLU A 22 -16.13 33.99 19.16
N ALA A 23 -15.74 34.03 17.88
CA ALA A 23 -14.47 34.59 17.44
C ALA A 23 -14.36 36.09 17.79
N THR A 24 -15.44 36.85 17.63
CA THR A 24 -15.47 38.28 17.97
C THR A 24 -15.28 38.50 19.46
N ARG A 25 -15.94 37.68 20.30
CA ARG A 25 -15.79 37.74 21.77
C ARG A 25 -14.38 37.40 22.21
N ALA A 26 -13.82 36.30 21.71
CA ALA A 26 -12.48 35.85 22.04
C ALA A 26 -11.41 36.87 21.60
N ARG A 27 -11.57 37.51 20.43
CA ARG A 27 -10.70 38.62 20.00
C ARG A 27 -10.81 39.83 20.91
N ALA A 28 -12.03 40.26 21.24
CA ALA A 28 -12.25 41.40 22.12
C ALA A 28 -11.65 41.16 23.52
N HIS A 29 -11.80 39.93 24.05
CA HIS A 29 -11.18 39.53 25.30
C HIS A 29 -9.66 39.60 25.21
N ALA A 30 -9.05 38.95 24.21
CA ALA A 30 -7.60 38.91 24.07
C ALA A 30 -6.96 40.29 23.78
N ALA A 31 -7.73 41.24 23.21
CA ALA A 31 -7.30 42.63 23.07
C ALA A 31 -7.26 43.39 24.40
N SER A 32 -8.10 42.99 25.38
CA SER A 32 -8.18 43.63 26.71
C SER A 32 -7.44 42.89 27.82
N CYS A 33 -6.99 41.66 27.57
CA CYS A 33 -6.32 40.80 28.54
C CYS A 33 -4.88 40.50 28.10
N ASP A 34 -3.91 41.00 28.87
CA ASP A 34 -2.48 40.82 28.56
C ASP A 34 -2.07 39.34 28.46
N THR A 35 -2.60 38.48 29.33
CA THR A 35 -2.31 37.04 29.34
C THR A 35 -2.79 36.36 28.06
N CYS A 36 -4.06 36.55 27.67
CA CYS A 36 -4.61 35.94 26.46
C CYS A 36 -4.00 36.56 25.20
N GLY A 37 -3.71 37.86 25.21
CA GLY A 37 -2.99 38.54 24.13
C GLY A 37 -1.56 38.03 23.95
N ALA A 38 -0.85 37.71 25.04
CA ALA A 38 0.49 37.12 24.98
C ALA A 38 0.48 35.72 24.35
N VAL A 39 -0.51 34.89 24.69
CA VAL A 39 -0.70 33.56 24.07
C VAL A 39 -0.93 33.68 22.57
N LEU A 40 -1.82 34.57 22.12
CA LEU A 40 -2.08 34.76 20.68
C LEU A 40 -0.83 35.22 19.92
N ARG A 41 -0.09 36.21 20.45
CA ARG A 41 1.17 36.65 19.84
C ARG A 41 2.22 35.53 19.77
N GLY A 42 2.26 34.66 20.78
CA GLY A 42 3.11 33.47 20.78
C GLY A 42 2.75 32.46 19.69
N LEU A 43 1.45 32.25 19.44
CA LEU A 43 0.99 31.40 18.33
C LEU A 43 1.37 32.02 16.97
N GLU A 44 1.24 33.34 16.82
CA GLU A 44 1.62 34.06 15.61
C GLU A 44 3.13 34.01 15.33
N SER A 45 3.96 34.21 16.36
CA SER A 45 5.41 34.15 16.20
C SER A 45 5.91 32.73 15.87
N ASN A 46 5.31 31.70 16.47
CA ASN A 46 5.61 30.31 16.15
C ASN A 46 5.27 29.97 14.70
N GLN A 47 4.11 30.42 14.21
CA GLN A 47 3.72 30.26 12.81
C GLN A 47 4.71 30.96 11.87
N ALA A 48 5.06 32.22 12.15
CA ALA A 48 6.01 32.99 11.34
C ALA A 48 7.40 32.34 11.30
N ARG A 49 7.86 31.77 12.42
CA ARG A 49 9.13 31.02 12.47
C ARG A 49 9.06 29.76 11.61
N PHE A 50 7.98 28.99 11.72
CA PHE A 50 7.79 27.79 10.90
C PHE A 50 7.74 28.11 9.40
N GLU A 51 7.05 29.18 9.01
CA GLU A 51 6.99 29.66 7.63
C GLU A 51 8.36 30.14 7.13
N ALA A 52 9.18 30.75 7.98
CA ALA A 52 10.54 31.15 7.63
C ALA A 52 11.52 29.97 7.51
N GLU A 53 11.28 28.88 8.25
CA GLU A 53 12.10 27.64 8.20
C GLU A 53 11.77 26.75 6.99
N LEU A 54 10.58 26.92 6.39
CA LEU A 54 10.17 26.20 5.19
C LEU A 54 10.37 27.06 3.92
N PRO A 55 11.41 26.81 3.10
CA PRO A 55 11.58 27.51 1.84
C PRO A 55 10.48 27.11 0.86
N PHE A 56 9.40 27.90 0.82
CA PHE A 56 8.27 27.74 -0.11
C PHE A 56 8.73 27.72 -1.57
N GLU A 57 9.90 28.28 -1.88
CA GLU A 57 10.51 28.25 -3.21
C GLU A 57 10.75 26.82 -3.70
N ARG A 58 11.11 25.88 -2.81
CA ARG A 58 11.27 24.46 -3.20
C ARG A 58 9.93 23.83 -3.55
N PHE A 59 8.87 24.21 -2.85
CA PHE A 59 7.51 23.74 -3.11
C PHE A 59 6.98 24.31 -4.43
N GLU A 60 7.13 25.61 -4.67
CA GLU A 60 6.72 26.28 -5.91
C GLU A 60 7.43 25.70 -7.14
N LEU A 61 8.75 25.49 -7.06
CA LEU A 61 9.51 24.82 -8.12
C LEU A 61 9.03 23.38 -8.34
N GLY A 62 8.62 22.68 -7.27
CA GLY A 62 8.02 21.35 -7.35
C GLY A 62 6.69 21.36 -8.10
N VAL A 63 5.81 22.32 -7.80
CA VAL A 63 4.50 22.50 -8.44
C VAL A 63 4.68 22.88 -9.92
N GLN A 64 5.56 23.82 -10.24
CA GLN A 64 5.85 24.21 -11.63
C GLN A 64 6.35 23.01 -12.45
N ARG A 65 7.31 22.24 -11.91
CA ARG A 65 7.80 21.02 -12.58
C ARG A 65 6.71 19.95 -12.73
N ALA A 66 5.76 19.85 -11.81
CA ALA A 66 4.63 18.93 -11.92
C ALA A 66 3.69 19.34 -13.05
N LEU A 67 3.35 20.64 -13.14
CA LEU A 67 2.51 21.20 -14.20
C LEU A 67 3.14 21.05 -15.59
N GLU A 68 4.44 21.36 -15.72
CA GLU A 68 5.17 21.20 -16.98
C GLU A 68 5.19 19.73 -17.45
N ARG A 69 5.39 18.78 -16.53
CA ARG A 69 5.35 17.35 -16.86
C ARG A 69 3.96 16.91 -17.32
N GLN A 70 2.90 17.42 -16.69
CA GLN A 70 1.53 17.12 -17.10
C GLN A 70 1.23 17.67 -18.50
N GLN A 71 1.57 18.94 -18.76
CA GLN A 71 1.38 19.57 -20.07
C GLN A 71 2.13 18.83 -21.19
N ARG A 72 3.38 18.40 -20.94
CA ARG A 72 4.14 17.59 -21.90
C ARG A 72 3.48 16.24 -22.17
N ARG A 73 2.94 15.56 -21.13
CA ARG A 73 2.21 14.30 -21.29
C ARG A 73 0.93 14.47 -22.10
N ASP A 74 0.21 15.57 -21.89
CA ASP A 74 -1.02 15.85 -22.63
C ASP A 74 -0.74 16.27 -24.08
N ALA A 75 0.36 16.99 -24.34
CA ALA A 75 0.80 17.31 -25.71
C ALA A 75 1.28 16.07 -26.50
N LEU A 76 1.81 15.06 -25.80
CA LEU A 76 2.26 13.79 -26.39
C LEU A 76 1.16 12.74 -26.52
N LYS A 77 -0.07 12.99 -26.03
CA LYS A 77 -1.18 12.05 -26.21
C LYS A 77 -1.56 11.97 -27.68
N PRO A 78 -1.41 10.79 -28.33
CA PRO A 78 -1.85 10.64 -29.70
C PRO A 78 -3.36 10.81 -29.78
N SER A 79 -3.84 11.41 -30.88
CA SER A 79 -5.27 11.55 -31.15
C SER A 79 -5.97 10.19 -31.02
N PRO A 80 -7.03 10.06 -30.19
CA PRO A 80 -7.76 8.80 -30.02
C PRO A 80 -8.38 8.31 -31.34
N ARG A 81 -8.50 9.20 -32.33
CA ARG A 81 -9.06 8.90 -33.66
C ARG A 81 -8.13 8.05 -34.53
N ARG A 82 -6.81 8.04 -34.27
CA ARG A 82 -5.84 7.25 -35.05
C ARG A 82 -5.80 5.77 -34.66
N TRP A 83 -6.38 5.40 -33.52
CA TRP A 83 -6.40 4.01 -33.02
C TRP A 83 -7.74 3.30 -33.19
N LEU A 84 -8.80 3.99 -33.65
CA LEU A 84 -10.12 3.38 -33.86
C LEU A 84 -10.13 2.30 -34.96
N ALA A 85 -9.33 2.45 -36.02
CA ALA A 85 -9.28 1.48 -37.11
C ALA A 85 -8.64 0.13 -36.70
N PRO A 86 -7.46 0.08 -36.04
CA PRO A 86 -6.89 -1.19 -35.60
C PRO A 86 -7.63 -1.83 -34.42
N THR A 87 -8.29 -1.07 -33.54
CA THR A 87 -9.03 -1.63 -32.39
C THR A 87 -10.35 -2.31 -32.80
N VAL A 88 -11.05 -1.79 -33.82
CA VAL A 88 -12.25 -2.44 -34.36
C VAL A 88 -11.90 -3.78 -35.04
N ALA A 89 -10.77 -3.84 -35.75
CA ALA A 89 -10.30 -5.09 -36.37
C ALA A 89 -9.90 -6.15 -35.32
N LEU A 90 -9.29 -5.74 -34.20
CA LEU A 90 -8.94 -6.63 -33.09
C LEU A 90 -10.17 -7.11 -32.31
N ALA A 91 -11.18 -6.26 -32.14
CA ALA A 91 -12.43 -6.65 -31.48
C ALA A 91 -13.20 -7.72 -32.29
N ALA A 92 -13.18 -7.63 -33.61
CA ALA A 92 -13.81 -8.61 -34.49
C ALA A 92 -13.13 -10.00 -34.43
N SER A 93 -11.80 -10.05 -34.31
CA SER A 93 -11.06 -11.32 -34.21
C SER A 93 -11.21 -11.98 -32.84
N VAL A 94 -11.24 -11.20 -31.75
CA VAL A 94 -11.52 -11.72 -30.39
C VAL A 94 -12.94 -12.30 -30.30
N LEU A 95 -13.94 -11.63 -30.91
CA LEU A 95 -15.31 -12.12 -30.93
C LEU A 95 -15.42 -13.48 -31.65
N MET A 96 -14.69 -13.68 -32.74
CA MET A 96 -14.66 -14.96 -33.46
C MET A 96 -14.08 -16.11 -32.61
N VAL A 97 -13.01 -15.84 -31.85
CA VAL A 97 -12.38 -16.84 -30.98
C VAL A 97 -13.27 -17.21 -29.79
N VAL A 98 -14.00 -16.23 -29.23
CA VAL A 98 -14.94 -16.46 -28.12
C VAL A 98 -16.14 -17.29 -28.57
N LEU A 99 -16.68 -17.04 -29.76
CA LEU A 99 -17.80 -17.83 -30.31
C LEU A 99 -17.40 -19.24 -30.77
N ALA A 100 -16.15 -19.47 -31.17
CA ALA A 100 -15.66 -20.79 -31.58
C ALA A 100 -15.22 -21.69 -30.41
N ARG A 101 -14.91 -21.11 -29.25
CA ARG A 101 -14.43 -21.84 -28.06
C ARG A 101 -15.36 -22.93 -27.49
N PRO A 102 -16.69 -22.76 -27.41
CA PRO A 102 -17.56 -23.80 -26.82
C PRO A 102 -17.67 -25.08 -27.68
N LEU A 103 -17.25 -25.05 -28.95
CA LEU A 103 -17.23 -26.22 -29.83
C LEU A 103 -15.95 -27.05 -29.72
N LEU A 104 -14.89 -26.52 -29.11
CA LEU A 104 -13.57 -27.17 -29.04
C LEU A 104 -13.22 -27.74 -27.66
N ASN A 105 -14.06 -27.49 -26.64
CA ASN A 105 -13.77 -27.82 -25.25
C ASN A 105 -14.65 -28.98 -24.71
N GLN A 106 -14.71 -30.10 -25.45
CA GLN A 106 -15.20 -31.38 -24.93
C GLN A 106 -14.01 -32.30 -24.64
N GLY A 107 -13.37 -32.10 -23.50
CA GLY A 107 -12.31 -32.97 -22.97
C GLY A 107 -12.33 -32.92 -21.43
N PRO A 108 -12.25 -34.05 -20.71
CA PRO A 108 -12.27 -34.05 -19.25
C PRO A 108 -10.89 -33.75 -18.66
N GLY A 109 -10.85 -32.87 -17.67
CA GLY A 109 -9.79 -32.84 -16.65
C GLY A 109 -8.47 -32.18 -17.08
N TRP A 110 -8.42 -30.84 -17.06
CA TRP A 110 -7.21 -30.08 -16.73
C TRP A 110 -7.58 -28.61 -16.46
N ASP A 111 -8.19 -28.33 -15.30
CA ASP A 111 -8.31 -26.94 -14.82
C ASP A 111 -6.95 -26.45 -14.33
N ARG A 112 -6.12 -26.09 -15.30
CA ARG A 112 -4.95 -25.24 -15.10
C ARG A 112 -4.77 -24.38 -16.33
N SER A 113 -5.44 -23.23 -16.34
CA SER A 113 -5.21 -22.20 -17.35
C SER A 113 -5.39 -20.80 -16.77
N LYS A 114 -4.27 -20.28 -16.23
CA LYS A 114 -3.65 -19.03 -16.70
C LYS A 114 -4.58 -17.80 -16.77
N GLY A 115 -5.08 -17.35 -15.61
CA GLY A 115 -5.88 -16.12 -15.53
C GLY A 115 -6.30 -15.69 -14.12
N GLY A 116 -5.55 -16.04 -13.07
CA GLY A 116 -5.76 -15.41 -11.77
C GLY A 116 -5.26 -13.97 -11.87
N ALA A 117 -6.16 -12.99 -11.92
CA ALA A 117 -5.79 -11.60 -11.66
C ALA A 117 -4.94 -11.58 -10.39
N ASN A 118 -3.78 -10.90 -10.39
CA ASN A 118 -2.90 -10.82 -9.22
C ASN A 118 -3.71 -10.41 -7.98
N ILE A 119 -4.10 -11.40 -7.17
CA ILE A 119 -4.90 -11.21 -5.95
C ILE A 119 -4.05 -10.63 -4.83
N ALA A 120 -2.74 -10.55 -5.03
CA ALA A 120 -1.81 -9.92 -4.13
C ALA A 120 -0.68 -9.23 -4.91
N GLU A 121 -0.15 -8.17 -4.32
CA GLU A 121 0.92 -7.34 -4.87
C GLU A 121 1.98 -7.09 -3.79
N LEU A 122 3.25 -7.13 -4.18
CA LEU A 122 4.37 -6.77 -3.31
C LEU A 122 5.09 -5.59 -3.95
N ARG A 123 5.33 -4.54 -3.16
CA ARG A 123 6.16 -3.41 -3.57
C ARG A 123 7.34 -3.20 -2.65
N ILE A 124 8.46 -2.81 -3.22
CA ILE A 124 9.66 -2.40 -2.51
C ILE A 124 9.83 -0.89 -2.64
N GLY A 125 10.14 -0.20 -1.54
CA GLY A 125 10.46 1.23 -1.52
C GLY A 125 11.28 1.61 -0.29
N GLY A 126 11.41 2.91 0.01
CA GLY A 126 12.11 3.40 1.21
C GLY A 126 13.63 3.54 1.08
N GLY A 127 14.25 2.87 0.11
CA GLY A 127 15.65 3.05 -0.27
C GLY A 127 15.91 4.27 -1.17
N PRO A 128 17.13 4.41 -1.73
CA PRO A 128 17.50 5.53 -2.59
C PRO A 128 16.81 5.50 -3.98
N GLY A 129 16.28 4.33 -4.37
CA GLY A 129 15.60 4.11 -5.65
C GLY A 129 14.09 4.42 -5.65
N PRO A 130 13.45 4.42 -6.83
CA PRO A 130 12.00 4.51 -6.94
C PRO A 130 11.32 3.24 -6.41
N GLN A 131 10.07 3.38 -5.95
CA GLN A 131 9.24 2.25 -5.59
C GLN A 131 9.01 1.33 -6.80
N ARG A 132 9.09 0.01 -6.61
CA ARG A 132 8.91 -0.99 -7.67
C ARG A 132 8.01 -2.14 -7.22
N GLU A 133 7.32 -2.74 -8.17
CA GLU A 133 6.50 -3.95 -7.97
C GLU A 133 7.37 -5.20 -8.17
N VAL A 134 7.16 -6.21 -7.32
CA VAL A 134 7.84 -7.50 -7.39
C VAL A 134 6.91 -8.56 -7.94
N LYS A 135 7.39 -9.30 -8.94
CA LYS A 135 6.63 -10.38 -9.57
C LYS A 135 6.83 -11.69 -8.79
N PRO A 136 5.75 -12.44 -8.49
CA PRO A 136 5.86 -13.72 -7.77
C PRO A 136 6.83 -14.73 -8.39
N GLU A 137 7.02 -14.70 -9.72
CA GLU A 137 7.82 -15.69 -10.46
C GLU A 137 9.31 -15.33 -10.57
N ALA A 138 9.73 -14.16 -10.09
CA ALA A 138 11.10 -13.68 -10.22
C ALA A 138 11.65 -13.26 -8.85
N PRO A 139 12.76 -13.88 -8.40
CA PRO A 139 13.47 -13.39 -7.21
C PRO A 139 13.94 -11.95 -7.40
N GLU A 140 13.82 -11.14 -6.36
CA GLU A 140 14.17 -9.71 -6.39
C GLU A 140 15.15 -9.37 -5.27
N ALA A 141 16.21 -8.61 -5.60
CA ALA A 141 17.17 -8.16 -4.60
C ALA A 141 16.61 -6.96 -3.81
N LEU A 142 16.87 -6.94 -2.51
CA LEU A 142 16.66 -5.79 -1.63
C LEU A 142 17.97 -5.03 -1.46
N GLU A 143 17.89 -3.70 -1.52
CA GLU A 143 18.98 -2.81 -1.13
C GLU A 143 18.88 -2.45 0.37
N PRO A 144 19.99 -2.06 1.01
CA PRO A 144 19.97 -1.59 2.40
C PRO A 144 18.97 -0.44 2.62
N GLY A 145 18.12 -0.57 3.65
CA GLY A 145 17.09 0.41 4.00
C GLY A 145 15.80 0.30 3.18
N GLU A 146 15.72 -0.63 2.23
CA GLU A 146 14.47 -0.92 1.53
C GLU A 146 13.47 -1.65 2.42
N ARG A 147 12.20 -1.31 2.21
CA ARG A 147 11.06 -1.84 2.94
C ARG A 147 10.05 -2.40 1.97
N VAL A 148 9.42 -3.49 2.39
CA VAL A 148 8.40 -4.21 1.63
C VAL A 148 7.02 -3.80 2.09
N MET A 149 6.12 -3.57 1.14
CA MET A 149 4.70 -3.35 1.35
C MET A 149 3.92 -4.45 0.64
N LEU A 150 2.86 -4.92 1.30
CA LEU A 150 1.99 -5.97 0.79
C LEU A 150 0.60 -5.40 0.53
N GLY A 151 0.05 -5.73 -0.62
CA GLY A 151 -1.32 -5.41 -1.00
C GLY A 151 -2.06 -6.67 -1.44
N TYR A 152 -3.38 -6.62 -1.35
CA TYR A 152 -4.26 -7.70 -1.79
C TYR A 152 -5.49 -7.15 -2.50
N LYS A 153 -6.11 -7.98 -3.34
CA LYS A 153 -7.45 -7.79 -3.88
C LYS A 153 -8.31 -8.92 -3.35
N ALA A 154 -9.35 -8.58 -2.59
CA ALA A 154 -10.14 -9.58 -1.87
C ALA A 154 -10.81 -10.58 -2.83
N GLY A 155 -11.37 -10.10 -3.94
CA GLY A 155 -12.13 -10.96 -4.85
C GLY A 155 -13.27 -11.65 -4.10
N THR A 156 -13.26 -12.98 -4.03
CA THR A 156 -14.24 -13.77 -3.27
C THR A 156 -13.79 -14.12 -1.84
N HIS A 157 -12.54 -13.82 -1.49
CA HIS A 157 -11.96 -14.15 -0.20
C HIS A 157 -12.41 -13.19 0.90
N ARG A 158 -12.39 -13.68 2.14
CA ARG A 158 -12.91 -12.96 3.32
C ARG A 158 -11.84 -12.71 4.38
N TYR A 159 -10.71 -13.41 4.31
CA TYR A 159 -9.67 -13.33 5.32
C TYR A 159 -8.27 -13.29 4.71
N VAL A 160 -7.34 -12.62 5.38
CA VAL A 160 -5.94 -12.47 4.96
C VAL A 160 -4.98 -12.76 6.11
N ALA A 161 -3.86 -13.40 5.79
CA ALA A 161 -2.66 -13.39 6.61
C ALA A 161 -1.40 -13.36 5.75
N ALA A 162 -0.30 -12.90 6.32
CA ALA A 162 1.00 -12.84 5.68
C ALA A 162 2.10 -13.24 6.66
N VAL A 163 3.05 -14.03 6.17
CA VAL A 163 4.24 -14.48 6.90
C VAL A 163 5.46 -14.35 5.99
N SER A 164 6.64 -14.31 6.58
CA SER A 164 7.89 -14.52 5.86
C SER A 164 8.73 -15.62 6.52
N VAL A 165 9.65 -16.19 5.76
CA VAL A 165 10.64 -17.14 6.26
C VAL A 165 11.98 -16.88 5.60
N ASP A 166 13.03 -16.86 6.41
CA ASP A 166 14.37 -16.55 5.97
C ASP A 166 15.21 -17.80 5.68
N ALA A 167 16.45 -17.58 5.22
CA ALA A 167 17.40 -18.64 4.88
C ALA A 167 17.84 -19.51 6.06
N ILE A 168 17.66 -19.07 7.31
CA ILE A 168 17.94 -19.87 8.51
C ILE A 168 16.67 -20.58 9.04
N GLY A 169 15.52 -20.36 8.40
CA GLY A 169 14.24 -20.96 8.75
C GLY A 169 13.47 -20.20 9.83
N GLU A 170 13.87 -18.96 10.15
CA GLU A 170 13.12 -18.10 11.07
C GLU A 170 11.85 -17.60 10.36
N VAL A 171 10.69 -17.90 10.96
CA VAL A 171 9.39 -17.49 10.43
C VAL A 171 8.92 -16.24 11.15
N THR A 172 8.68 -15.17 10.41
CA THR A 172 8.17 -13.90 10.93
C THR A 172 6.71 -13.70 10.53
N THR A 173 5.85 -13.38 11.49
CA THR A 173 4.45 -13.01 11.21
C THR A 173 4.39 -11.56 10.75
N LEU A 174 3.89 -11.32 9.54
CA LEU A 174 3.79 -9.98 8.98
C LEU A 174 2.42 -9.37 9.29
N HIS A 175 1.35 -10.16 9.11
CA HIS A 175 -0.01 -9.71 9.35
C HIS A 175 -1.03 -10.85 9.50
N PRO A 176 -1.98 -10.78 10.43
CA PRO A 176 -1.83 -10.09 11.71
C PRO A 176 -0.67 -10.71 12.52
N GLU A 177 -0.14 -9.98 13.50
CA GLU A 177 1.02 -10.45 14.27
C GLU A 177 0.74 -11.73 15.07
N SER A 178 -0.52 -11.94 15.48
CA SER A 178 -0.97 -13.13 16.20
C SER A 178 -2.48 -13.36 16.05
N GLY A 179 -2.96 -14.53 16.48
CA GLY A 179 -4.38 -14.85 16.54
C GLY A 179 -4.94 -15.45 15.24
N ALA A 180 -6.14 -15.00 14.86
CA ALA A 180 -6.82 -15.42 13.64
C ALA A 180 -6.51 -14.47 12.47
N SER A 181 -6.63 -14.96 11.24
CA SER A 181 -6.55 -14.19 10.00
C SER A 181 -7.46 -12.96 10.04
N ALA A 182 -6.96 -11.83 9.56
CA ALA A 182 -7.71 -10.58 9.57
C ALA A 182 -8.82 -10.59 8.50
N PRO A 183 -10.00 -10.00 8.75
CA PRO A 183 -11.01 -9.82 7.73
C PRO A 183 -10.50 -8.89 6.62
N VAL A 184 -10.84 -9.18 5.37
CA VAL A 184 -10.51 -8.31 4.23
C VAL A 184 -11.62 -7.31 3.92
N GLU A 185 -11.24 -6.16 3.38
CA GLU A 185 -12.20 -5.24 2.77
C GLU A 185 -12.70 -5.83 1.45
N SER A 186 -14.02 -5.94 1.30
CA SER A 186 -14.62 -6.52 0.10
C SER A 186 -14.50 -5.57 -1.09
N GLY A 187 -14.14 -6.09 -2.25
CA GLY A 187 -14.01 -5.31 -3.48
C GLY A 187 -12.99 -5.89 -4.46
N GLU A 188 -12.94 -5.28 -5.64
CA GLU A 188 -11.93 -5.58 -6.67
C GLU A 188 -10.71 -4.64 -6.59
N ASP A 189 -10.79 -3.63 -5.72
CA ASP A 189 -9.72 -2.67 -5.50
C ASP A 189 -8.54 -3.30 -4.76
N LEU A 190 -7.36 -2.71 -4.96
CA LEU A 190 -6.15 -3.10 -4.27
C LEU A 190 -6.12 -2.43 -2.88
N HIS A 191 -6.10 -3.25 -1.83
CA HIS A 191 -5.97 -2.82 -0.45
C HIS A 191 -4.56 -3.09 0.06
N TRP A 192 -3.88 -2.05 0.56
CA TRP A 192 -2.55 -2.19 1.17
C TRP A 192 -2.69 -2.59 2.64
N LEU A 193 -1.95 -3.60 3.06
CA LEU A 193 -1.79 -3.91 4.47
C LEU A 193 -1.13 -2.72 5.18
N GLN A 194 -1.59 -2.45 6.41
CA GLN A 194 -0.97 -1.40 7.21
C GLN A 194 0.43 -1.84 7.64
N GLY A 195 1.43 -1.07 7.20
CA GLY A 195 2.82 -1.28 7.57
C GLY A 195 3.75 -1.40 6.39
N SER A 196 5.03 -1.49 6.72
CA SER A 196 6.09 -1.87 5.79
C SER A 196 7.18 -2.59 6.58
N TRP A 197 7.73 -3.65 6.01
CA TRP A 197 8.67 -4.52 6.69
C TRP A 197 10.06 -4.35 6.10
N GLU A 198 11.03 -4.12 6.98
CA GLU A 198 12.44 -4.15 6.63
C GLU A 198 12.98 -5.52 7.03
N PHE A 199 13.47 -6.28 6.06
CA PHE A 199 14.04 -7.59 6.32
C PHE A 199 15.54 -7.45 6.58
N THR A 200 15.99 -7.94 7.74
CA THR A 200 17.39 -7.85 8.16
C THR A 200 18.10 -9.21 8.03
N GLY A 201 19.43 -9.19 8.16
CA GLY A 201 20.26 -10.37 7.88
C GLY A 201 20.64 -10.47 6.40
N SER A 202 20.99 -11.67 5.94
CA SER A 202 21.43 -11.93 4.56
C SER A 202 20.78 -13.20 4.00
N GLY A 203 20.81 -13.36 2.67
CA GLY A 203 20.29 -14.54 1.99
C GLY A 203 18.83 -14.42 1.55
N ALA A 204 18.26 -15.55 1.12
CA ALA A 204 16.89 -15.59 0.62
C ALA A 204 15.85 -15.39 1.73
N GLU A 205 14.79 -14.68 1.40
CA GLU A 205 13.60 -14.47 2.21
C GLU A 205 12.38 -14.80 1.35
N ARG A 206 11.50 -15.69 1.81
CA ARG A 206 10.23 -15.95 1.13
C ARG A 206 9.11 -15.27 1.88
N VAL A 207 8.36 -14.43 1.19
CA VAL A 207 7.15 -13.78 1.70
C VAL A 207 5.93 -14.50 1.13
N VAL A 208 4.98 -14.84 1.99
CA VAL A 208 3.75 -15.53 1.61
C VAL A 208 2.55 -14.75 2.12
N LEU A 209 1.63 -14.42 1.21
CA LEU A 209 0.31 -13.88 1.55
C LEU A 209 -0.76 -14.93 1.22
N VAL A 210 -1.63 -15.19 2.19
CA VAL A 210 -2.72 -16.18 2.12
C VAL A 210 -4.06 -15.46 2.20
N LEU A 211 -4.95 -15.75 1.25
CA LEU A 211 -6.34 -15.29 1.23
C LEU A 211 -7.29 -16.48 1.37
N GLY A 212 -8.17 -16.46 2.38
CA GLY A 212 -9.09 -17.54 2.70
C GLY A 212 -10.55 -17.13 2.72
N ASP A 213 -11.45 -18.09 2.51
CA ASP A 213 -12.90 -17.88 2.56
C ASP A 213 -13.47 -18.08 3.98
N GLU A 214 -12.73 -18.78 4.84
CA GLU A 214 -13.01 -19.04 6.25
C GLU A 214 -11.85 -18.54 7.13
N PRO A 215 -12.10 -18.18 8.40
CA PRO A 215 -11.04 -17.74 9.29
C PRO A 215 -10.08 -18.89 9.62
N PHE A 216 -8.78 -18.62 9.59
CA PHE A 216 -7.71 -19.56 9.94
C PHE A 216 -6.76 -18.94 10.96
N THR A 217 -5.96 -19.74 11.66
CA THR A 217 -5.02 -19.21 12.68
C THR A 217 -3.68 -18.84 12.04
N VAL A 218 -3.08 -17.75 12.49
CA VAL A 218 -1.72 -17.36 12.07
C VAL A 218 -0.72 -18.47 12.42
N GLU A 219 -0.90 -19.13 13.57
CA GLU A 219 -0.09 -20.28 13.99
C GLU A 219 -0.13 -21.43 12.97
N SER A 220 -1.30 -21.71 12.37
CA SER A 220 -1.40 -22.76 11.34
C SER A 220 -0.57 -22.44 10.09
N VAL A 221 -0.47 -21.15 9.73
CA VAL A 221 0.35 -20.67 8.61
C VAL A 221 1.83 -20.73 8.95
N VAL A 222 2.21 -20.35 10.17
CA VAL A 222 3.59 -20.46 10.68
C VAL A 222 4.05 -21.92 10.66
N GLU A 223 3.24 -22.82 11.21
CA GLU A 223 3.54 -24.26 11.22
C GLU A 223 3.61 -24.85 9.81
N ALA A 224 2.70 -24.45 8.91
CA ALA A 224 2.77 -24.88 7.51
C ALA A 224 4.04 -24.36 6.80
N THR A 225 4.48 -23.15 7.13
CA THR A 225 5.72 -22.55 6.61
C THR A 225 6.94 -23.32 7.08
N ARG A 226 7.02 -23.67 8.37
CA ARG A 226 8.10 -24.52 8.92
C ARG A 226 8.15 -25.89 8.28
N ARG A 227 6.99 -26.53 8.05
CA ARG A 227 6.90 -27.80 7.33
C ARG A 227 7.37 -27.68 5.89
N ALA A 228 6.95 -26.64 5.17
CA ALA A 228 7.36 -26.40 3.78
C ALA A 228 8.88 -26.12 3.66
N PHE A 229 9.46 -25.39 4.62
CA PHE A 229 10.90 -25.13 4.68
C PHE A 229 11.70 -26.42 4.92
N THR A 230 11.26 -27.23 5.89
CA THR A 230 11.86 -28.56 6.17
C THR A 230 11.75 -29.48 4.95
N ALA A 231 10.58 -29.53 4.29
CA ALA A 231 10.37 -30.34 3.09
C ALA A 231 11.24 -29.90 1.90
N ALA A 232 11.65 -28.63 1.88
CA ALA A 232 12.59 -28.08 0.91
C ALA A 232 14.07 -28.23 1.34
N ASN A 233 14.36 -29.00 2.39
CA ASN A 233 15.71 -29.16 2.96
C ASN A 233 16.39 -27.82 3.34
N GLY A 234 15.60 -26.83 3.75
CA GLY A 234 16.07 -25.49 4.09
C GLY A 234 16.32 -24.56 2.89
N GLU A 235 15.99 -24.99 1.67
CA GLU A 235 16.12 -24.15 0.47
C GLU A 235 14.85 -23.32 0.26
N VAL A 236 14.84 -22.08 0.78
CA VAL A 236 13.72 -21.12 0.71
C VAL A 236 13.15 -20.94 -0.70
N GLU A 237 14.03 -20.89 -1.70
CA GLU A 237 13.67 -20.72 -3.11
C GLU A 237 12.85 -21.88 -3.68
N ARG A 238 12.96 -23.06 -3.08
CA ARG A 238 12.31 -24.30 -3.56
C ARG A 238 11.11 -24.73 -2.74
N MET A 239 10.73 -23.95 -1.73
CA MET A 239 9.52 -24.22 -0.96
C MET A 239 8.30 -24.31 -1.86
N SER A 240 7.49 -25.35 -1.64
CA SER A 240 6.18 -25.49 -2.26
C SER A 240 5.18 -24.49 -1.67
N GLN A 241 3.95 -24.49 -2.21
CA GLN A 241 2.84 -23.85 -1.52
C GLN A 241 2.66 -24.42 -0.10
N LEU A 242 2.13 -23.59 0.78
CA LEU A 242 1.87 -23.96 2.17
C LEU A 242 0.65 -24.88 2.21
N ASP A 243 0.66 -25.86 3.11
CA ASP A 243 -0.49 -26.74 3.35
C ASP A 243 -1.51 -26.04 4.26
N VAL A 244 -2.15 -25.00 3.71
CA VAL A 244 -3.23 -24.21 4.31
C VAL A 244 -4.31 -23.91 3.27
N PRO A 245 -5.59 -23.85 3.67
CA PRO A 245 -6.67 -23.51 2.75
C PRO A 245 -6.56 -22.06 2.27
N GLY A 246 -7.00 -21.81 1.04
CA GLY A 246 -7.03 -20.48 0.46
C GLY A 246 -6.03 -20.28 -0.68
N ALA A 247 -6.17 -19.15 -1.36
CA ALA A 247 -5.28 -18.74 -2.43
C ALA A 247 -4.00 -18.14 -1.84
N GLN A 248 -2.85 -18.44 -2.44
CA GLN A 248 -1.55 -18.05 -1.91
C GLN A 248 -0.72 -17.36 -2.98
N THR A 249 -0.08 -16.27 -2.61
CA THR A 249 0.93 -15.60 -3.43
C THR A 249 2.26 -15.62 -2.69
N HIS A 250 3.31 -16.04 -3.39
CA HIS A 250 4.65 -16.23 -2.84
C HIS A 250 5.62 -15.33 -3.59
N TRP A 251 6.51 -14.65 -2.87
CA TRP A 251 7.63 -13.92 -3.45
C TRP A 251 8.93 -14.37 -2.81
N VAL A 252 10.01 -14.33 -3.60
CA VAL A 252 11.36 -14.57 -3.10
C VAL A 252 12.13 -13.26 -3.21
N LEU A 253 12.75 -12.86 -2.11
CA LEU A 253 13.59 -11.68 -2.00
C LEU A 253 15.00 -12.10 -1.58
N PHE A 254 16.01 -11.39 -2.06
CA PHE A 254 17.40 -11.57 -1.61
C PHE A 254 17.83 -10.38 -0.77
N LYS A 255 18.10 -10.64 0.52
CA LYS A 255 18.61 -9.64 1.45
C LYS A 255 20.08 -9.32 1.12
N PRO A 256 20.50 -8.06 1.30
CA PRO A 256 21.85 -7.60 0.96
C PRO A 256 22.96 -8.26 1.82
#